data_AF-A0A9Q7K0X6-F1
#
_entry.id   AF-A0A9Q7K0X6-F1
#
_cell.length_a   1.000
_cell.length_b   1.000
_cell.length_c   1.000
_cell.angle_alpha   90.00
_cell.angle_beta   90.00
_cell.angle_gamma   90.00
#
_symmetry.space_group_name_H-M   'P 1'
#
loop_
_entity.id
_entity.type
_entity.pdbx_description
1 polymer ?
#
loop_
_entity_poly.entity_id
_entity_poly.type
_entity_poly.pdbx_seq_one_letter_code
_entity_poly.pdbx_strand_id
1 'polypeptide(L)'
;MNLTSQSNTAGNEFDIHAKLKATNSHWAYCYAVQPCEKGFNYQFNTTSLGEMEFAVYERIDNYFVLVDFFKSYDEACDAAKKIIDDHTDIKRMFSAI
;
A
#
# COMPACT_ATOMS: atom_id res chain seq x y z
N MET A 1 -8.09 42.11 -0.18
CA MET A 1 -6.81 41.39 -0.32
C MET A 1 -7.09 40.20 -1.21
N ASN A 2 -6.66 40.27 -2.48
CA ASN A 2 -6.86 39.19 -3.45
C ASN A 2 -5.80 38.11 -3.19
N LEU A 3 -6.22 36.94 -2.71
CA LEU A 3 -5.38 35.75 -2.82
C LEU A 3 -5.70 35.11 -4.17
N THR A 4 -4.89 35.43 -5.17
CA THR A 4 -4.73 34.58 -6.34
C THR A 4 -4.06 33.30 -5.86
N SER A 5 -4.85 32.29 -5.51
CA SER A 5 -4.35 30.95 -5.22
C SER A 5 -3.76 30.41 -6.51
N GLN A 6 -2.43 30.50 -6.59
CA GLN A 6 -1.60 29.90 -7.62
C GLN A 6 -2.06 28.46 -7.83
N SER A 7 -2.30 28.13 -9.10
CA SER A 7 -2.38 26.77 -9.60
C SER A 7 -1.08 26.04 -9.23
N ASN A 8 -1.04 25.44 -8.06
CA ASN A 8 -0.08 24.38 -7.78
C ASN A 8 -0.52 23.21 -8.63
N THR A 9 0.28 22.88 -9.64
CA THR A 9 0.34 21.54 -10.20
C THR A 9 0.72 20.62 -9.03
N ALA A 10 -0.26 20.24 -8.23
CA ALA A 10 -0.14 19.17 -7.27
C ALA A 10 0.08 17.93 -8.13
N GLY A 11 1.34 17.50 -8.26
CA GLY A 11 1.62 16.13 -8.67
C GLY A 11 0.74 15.24 -7.81
N ASN A 12 -0.01 14.33 -8.44
CA ASN A 12 -0.89 13.40 -7.74
C ASN A 12 -0.04 12.52 -6.82
N GLU A 13 0.30 13.04 -5.65
CA GLU A 13 0.91 12.27 -4.58
C GLU A 13 -0.11 11.21 -4.18
N PHE A 14 0.34 9.97 -4.15
CA PHE A 14 -0.52 8.83 -3.90
C PHE A 14 -1.12 8.94 -2.49
N ASP A 15 -2.45 9.12 -2.41
CA ASP A 15 -3.18 9.19 -1.14
C ASP A 15 -3.95 7.90 -0.88
N ILE A 16 -3.41 7.08 0.03
CA ILE A 16 -4.04 5.81 0.43
C ILE A 16 -5.41 6.02 1.07
N HIS A 17 -5.66 7.13 1.77
CA HIS A 17 -6.95 7.42 2.39
C HIS A 17 -8.02 7.73 1.34
N ALA A 18 -7.64 8.48 0.30
CA ALA A 18 -8.51 8.73 -0.84
C ALA A 18 -8.84 7.41 -1.58
N LYS A 19 -7.85 6.55 -1.79
CA LYS A 19 -8.04 5.24 -2.45
C LYS A 19 -8.97 4.34 -1.65
N LEU A 20 -8.74 4.19 -0.34
CA LEU A 20 -9.60 3.41 0.56
C LEU A 20 -11.07 3.86 0.50
N LYS A 21 -11.31 5.17 0.52
CA LYS A 21 -12.67 5.75 0.42
C LYS A 21 -13.29 5.55 -0.95
N ALA A 22 -12.53 5.74 -2.02
CA ALA A 22 -13.02 5.64 -3.39
C ALA A 22 -13.43 4.21 -3.75
N THR A 23 -12.70 3.20 -3.26
CA THR A 23 -12.99 1.79 -3.55
C THR A 23 -13.89 1.13 -2.51
N ASN A 24 -14.22 1.82 -1.41
CA ASN A 24 -14.89 1.24 -0.25
C ASN A 24 -14.19 -0.07 0.20
N SER A 25 -12.87 0.02 0.34
CA SER A 25 -11.99 -1.12 0.58
C SER A 25 -12.23 -1.80 1.93
N HIS A 26 -11.98 -3.10 1.99
CA HIS A 26 -12.01 -3.89 3.23
C HIS A 26 -10.67 -3.87 3.98
N TRP A 27 -9.60 -3.39 3.35
CA TRP A 27 -8.28 -3.34 3.98
C TRP A 27 -8.24 -2.30 5.11
N ALA A 28 -7.70 -2.71 6.25
CA ALA A 28 -7.46 -1.78 7.35
C ALA A 28 -6.33 -0.82 6.97
N TYR A 29 -6.52 0.47 7.20
CA TYR A 29 -5.44 1.47 7.04
C TYR A 29 -4.28 1.17 8.00
N CYS A 30 -4.57 0.77 9.23
CA CYS A 30 -3.55 0.57 10.25
C CYS A 30 -4.01 -0.45 11.30
N TYR A 31 -3.09 -1.28 11.78
CA TYR A 31 -3.30 -2.18 12.92
C TYR A 31 -2.04 -2.38 13.75
N ALA A 32 -2.20 -2.81 15.00
CA ALA A 32 -1.09 -3.03 15.92
C ALA A 32 -0.27 -4.26 15.53
N VAL A 33 1.06 -4.14 15.64
CA VAL A 33 2.01 -5.24 15.44
C VAL A 33 1.82 -6.27 16.55
N GLN A 34 1.72 -7.54 16.17
CA GLN A 34 1.60 -8.66 17.08
C GLN A 34 2.97 -9.12 17.59
N PRO A 35 3.06 -9.76 18.78
CA PRO A 35 4.33 -10.24 19.32
C PRO A 35 5.07 -11.24 18.42
N CYS A 36 4.34 -12.04 17.64
CA CYS A 36 4.92 -12.98 16.67
C CYS A 36 5.53 -12.28 15.44
N GLU A 37 5.18 -11.01 15.21
CA GLU A 37 5.63 -10.19 14.08
C GLU A 37 6.87 -9.34 14.47
N LYS A 38 7.53 -9.71 15.57
CA LYS A 38 8.73 -9.03 16.04
C LYS A 38 9.88 -9.23 15.05
N GLY A 39 10.43 -8.12 14.54
CA GLY A 39 11.56 -8.11 13.62
C GLY A 39 11.20 -8.02 12.14
N PHE A 40 9.91 -8.06 11.78
CA PHE A 40 9.47 -7.77 10.41
C PHE A 40 9.20 -6.28 10.23
N ASN A 41 9.68 -5.73 9.11
CA ASN A 41 9.49 -4.33 8.73
C ASN A 41 8.33 -4.13 7.75
N TYR A 42 7.91 -5.19 7.06
CA TYR A 42 6.86 -5.15 6.06
C TYR A 42 5.93 -6.35 6.22
N GLN A 43 4.69 -6.17 5.79
CA GLN A 43 3.73 -7.25 5.62
C GLN A 43 3.14 -7.21 4.22
N PHE A 44 3.04 -8.39 3.63
CA PHE A 44 2.42 -8.61 2.34
C PHE A 44 1.22 -9.53 2.55
N ASN A 45 0.02 -8.98 2.37
CA ASN A 45 -1.22 -9.68 2.61
C ASN A 45 -1.92 -9.95 1.27
N THR A 46 -2.50 -11.14 1.14
CA THR A 46 -3.28 -11.55 -0.03
C THR A 46 -4.67 -11.96 0.42
N THR A 47 -5.68 -11.52 -0.33
CA THR A 47 -7.07 -11.94 -0.14
C THR A 47 -7.65 -12.40 -1.47
N SER A 48 -8.55 -13.39 -1.43
CA SER A 48 -9.20 -13.96 -2.62
C SER A 48 -10.72 -13.97 -2.49
N LEU A 49 -11.28 -12.95 -1.84
CA LEU A 49 -12.73 -12.77 -1.72
C LEU A 49 -13.33 -12.30 -3.06
N GLY A 50 -13.38 -13.21 -4.03
CA GLY A 50 -13.86 -12.97 -5.39
C GLY A 50 -12.73 -12.76 -6.39
N GLU A 51 -12.02 -11.64 -6.27
CA GLU A 51 -10.83 -11.33 -7.06
C GLU A 51 -9.59 -11.34 -6.16
N MET A 52 -8.42 -11.69 -6.74
CA MET A 52 -7.18 -11.68 -5.99
C MET A 52 -6.71 -10.24 -5.80
N GLU A 53 -6.58 -9.84 -4.55
CA GLU A 53 -6.09 -8.53 -4.14
C GLU A 53 -4.91 -8.68 -3.21
N PHE A 54 -3.97 -7.75 -3.33
CA PHE A 54 -2.75 -7.68 -2.56
C PHE A 54 -2.75 -6.38 -1.75
N ALA A 55 -2.16 -6.42 -0.56
CA ALA A 55 -1.93 -5.24 0.26
C ALA A 55 -0.52 -5.27 0.85
N VAL A 56 0.17 -4.14 0.75
CA VAL A 56 1.51 -3.94 1.30
C VAL A 56 1.41 -3.02 2.50
N TYR A 57 1.97 -3.46 3.61
CA TYR A 57 2.05 -2.72 4.86
C TYR A 57 3.50 -2.45 5.22
N GLU A 58 3.77 -1.24 5.72
CA GLU A 58 5.04 -0.86 6.30
C GLU A 58 4.89 -0.73 7.81
N ARG A 59 5.89 -1.21 8.54
CA ARG A 59 5.93 -1.09 9.98
C ARG A 59 6.44 0.30 10.37
N ILE A 60 5.61 1.00 11.12
CA ILE A 60 5.96 2.25 11.79
C ILE A 60 5.77 2.02 13.29
N ASP A 61 6.88 1.96 14.02
CA ASP A 61 6.95 1.60 15.44
C ASP A 61 6.26 0.26 15.75
N ASN A 62 5.09 0.34 16.40
CA ASN A 62 4.28 -0.79 16.83
C ASN A 62 3.01 -0.95 15.99
N TYR A 63 2.97 -0.35 14.80
CA TYR A 63 1.86 -0.42 13.88
C TYR A 63 2.31 -0.85 12.50
N PHE A 64 1.47 -1.63 11.83
CA PHE A 64 1.52 -1.78 10.39
C PHE A 64 0.58 -0.75 9.78
N VAL A 65 1.10 0.04 8.84
CA VAL A 65 0.39 1.08 8.11
C VAL A 65 0.33 0.69 6.64
N LEU A 66 -0.87 0.78 6.05
CA LEU A 66 -1.12 0.41 4.68
C LEU A 66 -0.40 1.38 3.75
N VAL A 67 0.52 0.83 2.93
CA VAL A 67 1.22 1.57 1.88
C VAL A 67 0.34 1.61 0.64
N ASP A 68 -0.14 0.44 0.20
CA ASP A 68 -1.06 0.34 -0.93
C ASP A 68 -1.79 -1.01 -0.95
N PHE A 69 -2.91 -1.07 -1.66
CA PHE A 69 -3.61 -2.28 -2.06
C PHE A 69 -3.94 -2.27 -3.55
N PHE A 70 -3.76 -3.39 -4.24
CA PHE A 70 -3.82 -3.46 -5.70
C PHE A 70 -4.12 -4.89 -6.17
N LYS A 71 -4.56 -5.01 -7.43
CA LYS A 71 -4.83 -6.32 -8.06
C LYS A 71 -3.67 -6.81 -8.92
N SER A 72 -2.86 -5.88 -9.41
CA SER A 72 -1.70 -6.14 -10.26
C SER A 72 -0.52 -5.28 -9.83
N TYR A 73 0.70 -5.74 -10.08
CA TYR A 73 1.92 -4.99 -9.77
C TYR A 73 1.93 -3.60 -10.43
N ASP A 74 1.38 -3.48 -11.64
CA ASP A 74 1.36 -2.22 -12.39
C ASP A 74 0.50 -1.13 -11.71
N GLU A 75 -0.57 -1.54 -11.01
CA GLU A 75 -1.46 -0.65 -10.25
C GLU A 75 -0.87 -0.18 -8.91
N ALA A 76 0.18 -0.83 -8.43
CA ALA A 76 0.81 -0.48 -7.17
C ALA A 76 1.50 0.90 -7.24
N CYS A 77 1.43 1.64 -6.15
CA CYS A 77 2.17 2.90 -6.00
C CYS A 77 3.68 2.65 -5.97
N ASP A 78 4.47 3.68 -6.27
CA ASP A 78 5.94 3.56 -6.36
C ASP A 78 6.58 3.08 -5.05
N ALA A 79 6.00 3.46 -3.90
CA ALA A 79 6.46 2.99 -2.60
C ALA A 79 6.23 1.48 -2.41
N ALA A 80 5.05 0.98 -2.77
CA ALA A 80 4.74 -0.44 -2.71
C ALA A 80 5.60 -1.25 -3.70
N LYS A 81 5.78 -0.73 -4.93
CA LYS A 81 6.67 -1.34 -5.94
C LYS A 81 8.10 -1.46 -5.43
N LYS A 82 8.63 -0.42 -4.80
CA LYS A 82 9.97 -0.44 -4.20
C LYS A 82 10.12 -1.54 -3.15
N ILE A 83 9.14 -1.68 -2.25
CA ILE A 83 9.15 -2.73 -1.23
C ILE A 83 9.13 -4.12 -1.90
N ILE A 84 8.26 -4.32 -2.90
CA ILE A 84 8.19 -5.60 -3.62
C ILE A 84 9.50 -5.89 -4.37
N ASP A 85 10.11 -4.88 -4.99
CA ASP A 85 11.35 -5.01 -5.75
C ASP A 85 12.55 -5.35 -4.86
N ASP A 86 12.58 -4.83 -3.62
CA ASP A 86 13.59 -5.17 -2.62
C ASP A 86 13.44 -6.62 -2.10
N HIS A 87 12.27 -7.24 -2.29
CA HIS A 87 11.95 -8.61 -1.88
C HIS A 87 11.78 -9.53 -3.09
N THR A 88 12.88 -10.13 -3.56
CA THR A 88 12.94 -10.92 -4.80
C THR A 88 11.97 -12.11 -4.83
N ASP A 89 11.68 -12.70 -3.67
CA ASP A 89 10.71 -13.77 -3.48
C ASP A 89 9.28 -13.32 -3.77
N ILE A 90 8.88 -12.14 -3.29
CA ILE A 90 7.57 -11.55 -3.56
C ILE A 90 7.48 -11.12 -5.02
N LYS A 91 8.53 -10.48 -5.55
CA LYS A 91 8.60 -10.08 -6.97
C LYS A 91 8.40 -11.26 -7.93
N ARG A 92 8.96 -12.43 -7.61
CA ARG A 92 8.77 -13.66 -8.39
C ARG A 92 7.32 -14.12 -8.43
N MET A 93 6.54 -13.88 -7.37
CA MET A 93 5.11 -14.21 -7.37
C MET A 93 4.37 -13.44 -8.47
N PHE A 94 4.70 -12.17 -8.69
CA PHE A 94 4.09 -11.35 -9.75
C PHE A 94 4.60 -11.66 -11.16
N SER A 95 5.75 -12.30 -11.30
CA SER A 95 6.31 -12.68 -12.61
C SER A 95 5.83 -14.05 -13.09
N ALA A 96 5.19 -14.84 -12.22
CA ALA A 96 4.75 -16.21 -12.48
C ALA A 96 3.25 -16.33 -12.82
N ILE A 97 2.52 -15.20 -12.79
CA ILE A 97 1.08 -15.08 -13.10
C ILE A 97 0.94 -14.42 -14.48
#